data_AF-A0A445A6R9-F1
#
_entry.id   AF-A0A445A6R9-F1
#
_cell.length_a   1.000
_cell.length_b   1.000
_cell.length_c   1.000
_cell.angle_alpha   90.00
_cell.angle_beta   90.00
_cell.angle_gamma   90.00
#
_symmetry.space_group_name_H-M   'P 1'
#
loop_
_entity.id
_entity.type
_entity.pdbx_description
1 polymer ?
#
loop_
_entity_poly.entity_id
_entity_poly.type
_entity_poly.pdbx_seq_one_letter_code
_entity_poly.pdbx_strand_id
1 'polypeptide(L)'
;MYEEKHMWATVYIRGKFFAGFRTTSRCEGLHSIVARYVGSRHDLTSFVEHFQRCVAHMRFKEFNADYESTRGVPVMKTCIELLERYAAELYTHEIFRFFRPFLSRAGSMRVLNIENNDDGIKYIMCKHGRPDFMWTIDFRQEEMIFMCTCLRMESFGIPCEHIVKVLVDIDICEIPRSLVLDRWTKKVKSALIDPSGFTRDAVVISRQSALMEFSKQLAAVAAKVPERYEETRDLIMGLYSSYKAVDEGTNQPHSDVAKSSDY
;
A
#
# COMPACT_ATOMS: atom_id res chain seq x y z
N MET A 1 13.42 29.29 5.88
CA MET A 1 14.38 28.16 6.01
C MET A 1 14.69 27.85 7.48
N TYR A 2 15.04 28.83 8.32
CA TYR A 2 15.39 28.58 9.74
C TYR A 2 14.21 28.31 10.70
N GLU A 3 12.97 28.65 10.33
CA GLU A 3 11.77 28.38 11.15
C GLU A 3 11.42 26.89 11.25
N GLU A 4 11.77 26.12 10.20
CA GLU A 4 11.54 24.67 10.09
C GLU A 4 12.71 23.83 10.64
N LYS A 5 13.67 24.43 11.34
CA LYS A 5 14.86 23.73 11.89
C LYS A 5 14.50 22.53 12.80
N HIS A 6 13.32 22.60 13.41
CA HIS A 6 12.76 21.55 14.24
C HIS A 6 12.30 20.31 13.45
N MET A 7 12.42 20.29 12.13
CA MET A 7 12.13 19.12 11.29
C MET A 7 13.40 18.47 10.72
N TRP A 8 14.59 19.01 11.05
CA TRP A 8 15.84 18.64 10.38
C TRP A 8 16.61 17.52 11.08
N ALA A 9 16.50 17.42 12.41
CA ALA A 9 17.17 16.36 13.18
C ALA A 9 16.17 15.30 13.66
N THR A 10 16.63 14.05 13.71
CA THR A 10 15.79 12.89 14.13
C THR A 10 15.22 13.07 15.56
N VAL A 11 15.90 13.83 16.41
CA VAL A 11 15.43 14.15 17.77
C VAL A 11 14.18 15.04 17.78
N TYR A 12 14.01 15.94 16.79
CA TYR A 12 12.90 16.89 16.77
C TYR A 12 11.65 16.37 16.02
N ILE A 13 11.80 15.31 15.22
CA ILE A 13 10.68 14.64 14.54
C ILE A 13 10.09 13.49 15.36
N ARG A 14 10.77 13.05 16.44
CA ARG A 14 10.28 11.97 17.29
C ARG A 14 8.96 12.37 17.95
N GLY A 15 7.94 11.51 17.82
CA GLY A 15 6.59 11.79 18.32
C GLY A 15 5.73 12.64 17.39
N LYS A 16 6.28 13.10 16.25
CA LYS A 16 5.50 13.70 15.16
C LYS A 16 5.34 12.68 14.04
N PHE A 17 4.18 12.69 13.39
CA PHE A 17 3.94 11.78 12.28
C PHE A 17 4.78 12.14 11.05
N PHE A 18 5.67 11.24 10.62
CA PHE A 18 6.47 11.40 9.39
C PHE A 18 6.53 10.13 8.52
N ALA A 19 5.93 9.01 8.98
CA ALA A 19 5.78 7.78 8.19
C ALA A 19 7.10 7.21 7.63
N GLY A 20 8.24 7.48 8.29
CA GLY A 20 9.57 7.07 7.81
C GLY A 20 10.20 7.99 6.77
N PHE A 21 9.50 9.01 6.28
CA PHE A 21 10.04 9.98 5.33
C PHE A 21 10.85 11.07 6.03
N ARG A 22 12.03 11.37 5.49
CA ARG A 22 12.80 12.59 5.79
C ARG A 22 12.45 13.68 4.80
N THR A 23 12.72 14.94 5.15
CA THR A 23 12.31 16.16 4.43
C THR A 23 12.54 16.12 2.91
N THR A 24 13.60 15.47 2.42
CA THR A 24 13.93 15.38 0.98
C THR A 24 13.67 14.01 0.35
N SER A 25 13.42 12.96 1.14
CA SER A 25 13.35 11.56 0.67
C SER A 25 12.32 11.32 -0.45
N ARG A 26 11.18 12.02 -0.41
CA ARG A 26 10.15 11.94 -1.46
C ARG A 26 10.64 12.51 -2.79
N CYS A 27 11.30 13.68 -2.73
CA CYS A 27 11.82 14.35 -3.92
C CYS A 27 13.02 13.59 -4.49
N GLU A 28 13.91 13.09 -3.65
CA GLU A 28 15.05 12.27 -4.05
C GLU A 28 14.61 10.96 -4.71
N GLY A 29 13.60 10.29 -4.12
CA GLY A 29 13.01 9.09 -4.68
C GLY A 29 12.40 9.34 -6.06
N LEU A 30 11.55 10.38 -6.18
CA LEU A 30 10.94 10.75 -7.46
C LEU A 30 12.00 11.15 -8.49
N HIS A 31 12.98 11.96 -8.10
CA HIS A 31 14.07 12.37 -8.97
C HIS A 31 14.88 11.17 -9.47
N SER A 32 15.19 10.20 -8.60
CA SER A 32 15.90 8.98 -8.98
C SER A 32 15.14 8.13 -10.01
N ILE A 33 13.81 8.16 -9.97
CA ILE A 33 12.97 7.46 -10.95
C ILE A 33 12.93 8.25 -12.25
N VAL A 34 12.62 9.55 -12.19
CA VAL A 34 12.49 10.41 -13.38
C VAL A 34 13.81 10.53 -14.15
N ALA A 35 14.95 10.64 -13.44
CA ALA A 35 16.27 10.73 -14.05
C ALA A 35 16.66 9.50 -14.89
N ARG A 36 15.97 8.35 -14.72
CA ARG A 36 16.17 7.16 -15.55
C ARG A 36 15.47 7.25 -16.91
N TYR A 37 14.51 8.14 -17.05
CA TYR A 37 13.70 8.30 -18.26
C TYR A 37 14.02 9.60 -18.99
N VAL A 38 14.45 10.64 -18.27
CA VAL A 38 14.68 11.98 -18.83
C VAL A 38 16.18 12.29 -18.86
N GLY A 39 16.67 12.66 -20.04
CA GLY A 39 18.03 13.17 -20.25
C GLY A 39 18.04 14.66 -20.54
N SER A 40 19.14 15.34 -20.22
CA SER A 40 19.31 16.80 -20.40
C SER A 40 19.32 17.27 -21.85
N ARG A 41 19.43 16.35 -22.82
CA ARG A 41 19.48 16.63 -24.26
C ARG A 41 18.15 16.38 -24.99
N HIS A 42 17.09 16.01 -24.27
CA HIS A 42 15.77 15.81 -24.88
C HIS A 42 15.16 17.16 -25.26
N ASP A 43 14.59 17.24 -26.47
CA ASP A 43 13.66 18.32 -26.81
C ASP A 43 12.35 18.15 -26.02
N LEU A 44 11.47 19.16 -26.09
CA LEU A 44 10.24 19.18 -25.30
C LEU A 44 9.31 17.99 -25.63
N THR A 45 9.21 17.63 -26.91
CA THR A 45 8.37 16.52 -27.36
C THR A 45 8.90 15.19 -26.81
N SER A 46 10.20 14.95 -26.98
CA SER A 46 10.90 13.78 -26.46
C SER A 46 10.80 13.71 -24.94
N PHE A 47 10.90 14.84 -24.24
CA PHE A 47 10.70 14.90 -22.80
C PHE A 47 9.30 14.42 -22.40
N VAL A 48 8.24 14.94 -23.05
CA VAL A 48 6.86 14.58 -22.73
C VAL A 48 6.63 13.09 -22.94
N GLU A 49 7.10 12.52 -24.04
CA GLU A 49 6.98 11.09 -24.32
C GLU A 49 7.68 10.22 -23.25
N HIS A 50 8.92 10.55 -22.89
CA HIS A 50 9.68 9.80 -21.89
C HIS A 50 9.09 9.95 -20.48
N PHE A 51 8.59 11.15 -20.15
CA PHE A 51 7.90 11.39 -18.90
C PHE A 51 6.60 10.59 -18.81
N GLN A 52 5.79 10.54 -19.88
CA GLN A 52 4.59 9.70 -19.93
C GLN A 52 4.92 8.22 -19.75
N ARG A 53 6.00 7.72 -20.38
CA ARG A 53 6.50 6.34 -20.15
C ARG A 53 6.89 6.10 -18.69
N CYS A 54 7.56 7.06 -18.05
CA CYS A 54 7.89 7.00 -16.62
C CYS A 54 6.64 6.87 -15.76
N VAL A 55 5.62 7.72 -16.01
CA VAL A 55 4.34 7.67 -15.30
C VAL A 55 3.61 6.34 -15.51
N ALA A 56 3.56 5.84 -16.74
CA ALA A 56 2.96 4.54 -17.06
C ALA A 56 3.65 3.40 -16.31
N HIS A 57 4.98 3.41 -16.24
CA HIS A 57 5.76 2.43 -15.49
C HIS A 57 5.50 2.49 -13.98
N MET A 58 5.41 3.69 -13.40
CA MET A 58 5.08 3.87 -11.98
C MET A 58 3.68 3.33 -11.66
N ARG A 59 2.70 3.63 -12.50
CA ARG A 59 1.32 3.12 -12.37
C ARG A 59 1.25 1.60 -12.50
N PHE A 60 2.02 1.01 -13.41
CA PHE A 60 2.11 -0.45 -13.55
C PHE A 60 2.69 -1.11 -12.30
N LYS A 61 3.76 -0.53 -11.73
CA LYS A 61 4.33 -1.01 -10.46
C LYS A 61 3.33 -0.92 -9.32
N GLU A 62 2.60 0.17 -9.22
CA GLU A 62 1.54 0.35 -8.24
C GLU A 62 0.44 -0.72 -8.40
N PHE A 63 -0.04 -0.94 -9.63
CA PHE A 63 -1.02 -1.99 -9.93
C PHE A 63 -0.55 -3.37 -9.49
N ASN A 64 0.69 -3.74 -9.82
CA ASN A 64 1.24 -5.03 -9.40
C ASN A 64 1.34 -5.12 -7.87
N ALA A 65 1.74 -4.04 -7.20
CA ALA A 65 1.80 -4.01 -5.74
C ALA A 65 0.41 -4.17 -5.09
N ASP A 66 -0.64 -3.58 -5.67
CA ASP A 66 -2.02 -3.78 -5.22
C ASP A 66 -2.50 -5.22 -5.46
N TYR A 67 -2.20 -5.76 -6.64
CA TYR A 67 -2.55 -7.13 -7.02
C TYR A 67 -1.93 -8.13 -6.05
N GLU A 68 -0.63 -8.00 -5.79
CA GLU A 68 0.08 -8.80 -4.80
C GLU A 68 -0.48 -8.61 -3.38
N SER A 69 -0.90 -7.39 -3.03
CA SER A 69 -1.50 -7.11 -1.72
C SER A 69 -2.87 -7.76 -1.50
N THR A 70 -3.65 -7.89 -2.57
CA THR A 70 -5.00 -8.46 -2.52
C THR A 70 -5.01 -9.98 -2.63
N ARG A 71 -4.06 -10.57 -3.37
CA ARG A 71 -4.05 -12.01 -3.67
C ARG A 71 -2.89 -12.80 -3.07
N GLY A 72 -1.83 -12.14 -2.62
CA GLY A 72 -0.72 -12.81 -1.98
C GLY A 72 -1.17 -13.42 -0.65
N VAL A 73 -1.10 -14.75 -0.53
CA VAL A 73 -1.29 -15.43 0.75
C VAL A 73 0.03 -15.35 1.53
N PRO A 74 0.09 -14.58 2.62
CA PRO A 74 1.32 -14.42 3.38
C PRO A 74 1.57 -15.69 4.20
N VAL A 75 2.77 -16.25 4.09
CA VAL A 75 3.21 -17.34 4.97
C VAL A 75 3.52 -16.75 6.35
N MET A 76 2.85 -17.24 7.38
CA MET A 76 3.11 -16.88 8.77
C MET A 76 4.50 -17.38 9.18
N LYS A 77 5.27 -16.53 9.86
CA LYS A 77 6.67 -16.82 10.23
C LYS A 77 6.96 -16.59 11.70
N THR A 78 6.01 -16.06 12.46
CA THR A 78 6.18 -15.71 13.87
C THR A 78 5.38 -16.65 14.75
N CYS A 79 5.75 -16.73 16.03
CA CYS A 79 5.05 -17.55 17.02
C CYS A 79 3.70 -16.94 17.47
N ILE A 80 3.29 -15.80 16.91
CA ILE A 80 2.05 -15.08 17.23
C ILE A 80 1.13 -15.03 16.00
N GLU A 81 0.82 -16.22 15.48
CA GLU A 81 0.18 -16.41 14.17
C GLU A 81 -1.16 -15.69 14.01
N LEU A 82 -1.96 -15.57 15.07
CA LEU A 82 -3.26 -14.89 15.01
C LEU A 82 -3.10 -13.40 14.70
N LEU A 83 -2.22 -12.71 15.44
CA LEU A 83 -1.90 -11.30 15.20
C LEU A 83 -1.20 -11.12 13.85
N GLU A 84 -0.28 -12.01 13.48
CA GLU A 84 0.41 -11.95 12.19
C GLU A 84 -0.56 -12.07 11.03
N ARG A 85 -1.49 -13.03 11.09
CA ARG A 85 -2.52 -13.25 10.07
C ARG A 85 -3.45 -12.05 9.96
N TYR A 86 -3.94 -11.54 11.08
CA TYR A 86 -4.79 -10.35 11.09
C TYR A 86 -4.08 -9.14 10.47
N ALA A 87 -2.81 -8.90 10.84
CA ALA A 87 -2.01 -7.82 10.26
C ALA A 87 -1.84 -7.96 8.74
N ALA A 88 -1.69 -9.19 8.26
CA ALA A 88 -1.49 -9.48 6.85
C ALA A 88 -2.78 -9.34 6.01
N GLU A 89 -3.93 -9.58 6.61
CA GLU A 89 -5.24 -9.32 6.01
C GLU A 89 -5.55 -7.81 5.98
N LEU A 90 -5.19 -7.10 7.04
CA LEU A 90 -5.47 -5.67 7.23
C LEU A 90 -4.58 -4.75 6.39
N TYR A 91 -3.26 -4.90 6.49
CA TYR A 91 -2.29 -3.96 5.91
C TYR A 91 -1.97 -4.28 4.45
N THR A 92 -1.54 -3.28 3.68
CA THR A 92 -0.93 -3.54 2.36
C THR A 92 0.28 -4.46 2.51
N HIS A 93 0.63 -5.22 1.47
CA HIS A 93 1.68 -6.23 1.58
C HIS A 93 3.05 -5.63 1.93
N GLU A 94 3.36 -4.43 1.45
CA GLU A 94 4.58 -3.71 1.83
C GLU A 94 4.59 -3.35 3.33
N ILE A 95 3.46 -2.86 3.85
CA ILE A 95 3.34 -2.51 5.27
C ILE A 95 3.37 -3.75 6.15
N PHE A 96 2.72 -4.84 5.75
CA PHE A 96 2.82 -6.11 6.46
C PHE A 96 4.27 -6.60 6.53
N ARG A 97 5.01 -6.57 5.42
CA ARG A 97 6.44 -6.94 5.40
C ARG A 97 7.28 -6.03 6.31
N PHE A 98 6.95 -4.75 6.38
CA PHE A 98 7.59 -3.81 7.29
C PHE A 98 7.24 -4.07 8.76
N PHE A 99 6.01 -4.49 9.05
CA PHE A 99 5.52 -4.72 10.41
C PHE A 99 5.95 -6.08 10.99
N ARG A 100 6.06 -7.14 10.17
CA ARG A 100 6.40 -8.50 10.64
C ARG A 100 7.67 -8.61 11.52
N PRO A 101 8.77 -7.87 11.25
CA PRO A 101 9.91 -7.85 12.17
C PRO A 101 9.58 -7.38 13.59
N PHE A 102 8.58 -6.51 13.77
CA PHE A 102 8.13 -6.06 15.09
C PHE A 102 7.37 -7.17 15.83
N LEU A 103 6.55 -7.94 15.10
CA LEU A 103 5.90 -9.14 15.63
C LEU A 103 6.93 -10.15 16.16
N SER A 104 7.98 -10.42 15.37
CA SER A 104 9.06 -11.33 15.79
C SER A 104 9.84 -10.78 17.00
N ARG A 105 10.18 -9.49 17.02
CA ARG A 105 10.95 -8.89 18.13
C ARG A 105 10.17 -8.75 19.42
N ALA A 106 8.84 -8.75 19.37
CA ALA A 106 8.01 -8.77 20.59
C ALA A 106 8.34 -9.97 21.48
N GLY A 107 8.70 -11.12 20.91
CA GLY A 107 9.14 -12.30 21.67
C GLY A 107 10.44 -12.10 22.48
N SER A 108 11.23 -11.07 22.16
CA SER A 108 12.43 -10.70 22.95
C SER A 108 12.15 -9.66 24.03
N MET A 109 10.91 -9.20 24.18
CA MET A 109 10.52 -8.24 25.21
C MET A 109 10.13 -8.95 26.49
N ARG A 110 10.51 -8.38 27.64
CA ARG A 110 10.19 -8.90 28.97
C ARG A 110 9.52 -7.81 29.80
N VAL A 111 8.31 -8.08 30.27
CA VAL A 111 7.61 -7.25 31.25
C VAL A 111 8.30 -7.42 32.61
N LEU A 112 8.68 -6.30 33.21
CA LEU A 112 9.35 -6.22 34.51
C LEU A 112 8.36 -5.87 35.62
N ASN A 113 7.42 -4.96 35.34
CA ASN A 113 6.41 -4.53 36.27
C ASN A 113 5.11 -4.17 35.54
N ILE A 114 3.98 -4.33 36.25
CA ILE A 114 2.66 -3.89 35.82
C ILE A 114 2.07 -3.08 36.97
N GLU A 115 1.77 -1.82 36.71
CA GLU A 115 1.16 -0.89 37.68
C GLU A 115 -0.27 -0.61 37.24
N ASN A 116 -1.25 -0.84 38.14
CA ASN A 116 -2.65 -0.51 37.90
C ASN A 116 -3.00 0.76 38.66
N ASN A 117 -3.46 1.79 37.94
CA ASN A 117 -3.96 3.04 38.49
C ASN A 117 -5.40 3.26 37.99
N ASP A 118 -6.12 4.19 38.61
CA ASP A 118 -7.50 4.53 38.20
C ASP A 118 -7.61 4.95 36.72
N ASP A 119 -6.55 5.54 36.15
CA ASP A 119 -6.50 6.03 34.76
C ASP A 119 -6.03 4.98 33.73
N GLY A 120 -5.65 3.77 34.15
CA GLY A 120 -5.20 2.71 33.26
C GLY A 120 -4.07 1.82 33.80
N ILE A 121 -3.56 0.95 32.92
CA ILE A 121 -2.54 -0.06 33.23
C ILE A 121 -1.20 0.35 32.61
N LYS A 122 -0.15 0.42 33.41
CA LYS A 122 1.19 0.75 32.96
C LYS A 122 2.08 -0.49 32.93
N TYR A 123 2.58 -0.84 31.75
CA TYR A 123 3.55 -1.91 31.54
C TYR A 123 4.96 -1.33 31.46
N ILE A 124 5.86 -1.82 32.30
CA ILE A 124 7.28 -1.49 32.25
C ILE A 124 8.03 -2.71 31.73
N MET A 125 8.76 -2.55 30.63
CA MET A 125 9.44 -3.67 29.98
C MET A 125 10.85 -3.33 29.51
N CYS A 126 11.67 -4.36 29.33
CA CYS A 126 13.02 -4.27 28.78
C CYS A 126 13.23 -5.33 27.71
N LYS A 127 14.28 -5.17 26.92
CA LYS A 127 14.70 -6.20 25.98
C LYS A 127 15.50 -7.29 26.71
N HIS A 128 15.29 -8.55 26.33
CA HIS A 128 16.05 -9.68 26.86
C HIS A 128 17.57 -9.43 26.74
N GLY A 129 18.30 -9.64 27.83
CA GLY A 129 19.74 -9.39 27.93
C GLY A 129 20.15 -7.90 27.95
N ARG A 130 19.19 -6.96 28.03
CA ARG A 130 19.42 -5.51 28.01
C ARG A 130 18.52 -4.78 29.02
N PRO A 131 18.72 -4.98 30.33
CA PRO A 131 17.86 -4.38 31.37
C PRO A 131 17.94 -2.85 31.43
N ASP A 132 19.06 -2.26 31.00
CA ASP A 132 19.27 -0.80 31.04
C ASP A 132 18.40 -0.02 30.05
N PHE A 133 17.76 -0.72 29.10
CA PHE A 133 16.87 -0.12 28.11
C PHE A 133 15.44 -0.49 28.45
N MET A 134 14.75 0.46 29.08
CA MET A 134 13.37 0.31 29.53
C MET A 134 12.42 1.13 28.68
N TRP A 135 11.24 0.57 28.44
CA TRP A 135 10.11 1.25 27.82
C TRP A 135 8.87 1.06 28.67
N THR A 136 8.08 2.12 28.70
CA THR A 136 6.77 2.13 29.34
C THR A 136 5.67 2.18 28.29
N ILE A 137 4.60 1.41 28.52
CA ILE A 137 3.34 1.46 27.79
C ILE A 137 2.24 1.82 28.77
N ASP A 138 1.56 2.93 28.53
CA ASP A 138 0.34 3.30 29.23
C ASP A 138 -0.85 2.78 28.40
N PHE A 139 -1.61 1.85 28.97
CA PHE A 139 -2.76 1.19 28.36
C PHE A 139 -4.05 1.63 29.03
N ARG A 140 -4.92 2.30 28.27
CA ARG A 140 -6.28 2.66 28.71
C ARG A 140 -7.25 1.62 28.17
N GLN A 141 -7.75 0.77 29.06
CA GLN A 141 -8.52 -0.41 28.68
C GLN A 141 -9.86 -0.07 28.03
N GLU A 142 -10.61 0.90 28.57
CA GLU A 142 -11.93 1.27 28.06
C GLU A 142 -11.87 1.80 26.61
N GLU A 143 -10.87 2.63 26.33
CA GLU A 143 -10.68 3.26 25.01
C GLU A 143 -9.83 2.38 24.07
N MET A 144 -9.27 1.28 24.57
CA MET A 144 -8.27 0.45 23.89
C MET A 144 -7.07 1.25 23.37
N ILE A 145 -6.62 2.27 24.11
CA ILE A 145 -5.51 3.15 23.70
C ILE A 145 -4.20 2.66 24.30
N PHE A 146 -3.16 2.58 23.46
CA PHE A 146 -1.82 2.18 23.85
C PHE A 146 -0.83 3.30 23.53
N MET A 147 -0.20 3.86 24.54
CA MET A 147 0.81 4.92 24.39
C MET A 147 2.16 4.35 24.80
N CYS A 148 3.14 4.36 23.89
CA CYS A 148 4.46 3.82 24.17
C CYS A 148 5.50 4.93 24.17
N THR A 149 6.33 4.99 25.21
CA THR A 149 7.47 5.91 25.33
C THR A 149 8.46 5.87 24.16
N CYS A 150 8.46 4.81 23.33
CA CYS A 150 9.26 4.78 22.10
C CYS A 150 8.77 5.75 21.01
N LEU A 151 7.52 6.22 21.10
CA LEU A 151 6.85 7.16 20.20
C LEU A 151 6.74 6.68 18.74
N ARG A 152 6.86 5.36 18.51
CA ARG A 152 6.85 4.78 17.17
C ARG A 152 5.47 4.80 16.53
N MET A 153 4.42 4.56 17.31
CA MET A 153 3.05 4.61 16.80
C MET A 153 2.71 6.03 16.31
N GLU A 154 3.12 7.04 17.06
CA GLU A 154 2.96 8.46 16.77
C GLU A 154 3.79 8.88 15.55
N SER A 155 5.00 8.32 15.43
CA SER A 155 5.94 8.68 14.36
C SER A 155 5.64 8.00 13.02
N PHE A 156 5.23 6.73 13.06
CA PHE A 156 5.04 5.89 11.86
C PHE A 156 3.58 5.47 11.63
N GLY A 157 2.72 5.53 12.65
CA GLY A 157 1.35 5.02 12.56
C GLY A 157 1.24 3.50 12.54
N ILE A 158 2.27 2.80 13.02
CA ILE A 158 2.35 1.33 13.05
C ILE A 158 2.82 0.92 14.46
N PRO A 159 2.19 -0.09 15.09
CA PRO A 159 2.58 -0.55 16.43
C PRO A 159 4.05 -0.93 16.53
N CYS A 160 4.68 -0.66 17.67
CA CYS A 160 6.02 -1.15 17.98
C CYS A 160 5.97 -2.56 18.60
N GLU A 161 7.14 -3.19 18.69
CA GLU A 161 7.30 -4.49 19.36
C GLU A 161 6.86 -4.45 20.84
N HIS A 162 6.90 -3.29 21.49
CA HIS A 162 6.47 -3.12 22.88
C HIS A 162 4.94 -3.19 23.01
N ILE A 163 4.22 -2.49 22.13
CA ILE A 163 2.75 -2.56 22.07
C ILE A 163 2.33 -3.98 21.72
N VAL A 164 2.97 -4.60 20.72
CA VAL A 164 2.70 -6.00 20.35
C VAL A 164 2.91 -6.94 21.55
N LYS A 165 3.96 -6.73 22.36
CA LYS A 165 4.17 -7.54 23.56
C LYS A 165 3.01 -7.42 24.55
N VAL A 166 2.48 -6.21 24.76
CA VAL A 166 1.29 -6.03 25.61
C VAL A 166 0.09 -6.75 25.02
N LEU A 167 -0.18 -6.62 23.71
CA LEU A 167 -1.29 -7.33 23.05
C LEU A 167 -1.22 -8.85 23.29
N VAL A 168 -0.02 -9.43 23.17
CA VAL A 168 0.20 -10.87 23.41
C VAL A 168 -0.03 -11.24 24.88
N ASP A 169 0.41 -10.41 25.84
CA ASP A 169 0.26 -10.70 27.27
C ASP A 169 -1.18 -10.65 27.77
N ILE A 170 -2.04 -9.88 27.10
CA ILE A 170 -3.47 -9.78 27.40
C ILE A 170 -4.34 -10.55 26.40
N ASP A 171 -3.72 -11.47 25.63
CA ASP A 171 -4.37 -12.38 24.69
C ASP A 171 -5.23 -11.71 23.59
N ILE A 172 -4.85 -10.50 23.19
CA ILE A 172 -5.46 -9.82 22.04
C ILE A 172 -4.90 -10.42 20.75
N CYS A 173 -5.79 -11.08 20.01
CA CYS A 173 -5.46 -11.78 18.77
C CYS A 173 -5.64 -10.92 17.49
N GLU A 174 -6.29 -9.77 17.60
CA GLU A 174 -6.56 -8.83 16.49
C GLU A 174 -6.03 -7.44 16.82
N ILE A 175 -5.45 -6.73 15.85
CA ILE A 175 -4.93 -5.37 16.11
C ILE A 175 -6.11 -4.43 16.39
N PRO A 176 -6.18 -3.80 17.59
CA PRO A 176 -7.24 -2.84 17.92
C PRO A 176 -7.31 -1.69 16.93
N ARG A 177 -8.52 -1.19 16.64
CA ARG A 177 -8.72 -0.09 15.69
C ARG A 177 -7.95 1.19 16.05
N SER A 178 -7.76 1.46 17.34
CA SER A 178 -6.94 2.57 17.86
C SER A 178 -5.47 2.52 17.39
N LEU A 179 -5.01 1.35 16.97
CA LEU A 179 -3.66 1.07 16.49
C LEU A 179 -3.57 0.95 14.96
N VAL A 180 -4.65 1.29 14.24
CA VAL A 180 -4.76 1.16 12.79
C VAL A 180 -4.99 2.54 12.16
N LEU A 181 -4.12 2.94 11.24
CA LEU A 181 -4.36 4.09 10.37
C LEU A 181 -4.78 3.63 8.98
N ASP A 182 -5.88 4.19 8.45
CA ASP A 182 -6.45 3.81 7.14
C ASP A 182 -5.45 3.84 6.00
N ARG A 183 -4.51 4.80 6.02
CA ARG A 183 -3.47 4.98 5.01
C ARG A 183 -2.56 3.76 4.80
N TRP A 184 -2.50 2.87 5.79
CA TRP A 184 -1.68 1.67 5.78
C TRP A 184 -2.46 0.41 5.40
N THR A 185 -3.78 0.51 5.34
CA THR A 185 -4.68 -0.62 5.09
C THR A 185 -4.88 -0.85 3.59
N LYS A 186 -5.27 -2.08 3.23
CA LYS A 186 -5.66 -2.41 1.85
C LYS A 186 -6.89 -1.64 1.36
N LYS A 187 -7.67 -1.05 2.27
CA LYS A 187 -8.93 -0.34 1.98
C LYS A 187 -8.74 1.13 1.61
N VAL A 188 -7.51 1.66 1.58
CA VAL A 188 -7.28 3.09 1.31
C VAL A 188 -7.84 3.53 -0.05
N LYS A 189 -7.82 2.66 -1.07
CA LYS A 189 -8.26 3.01 -2.43
C LYS A 189 -9.77 3.06 -2.59
N SER A 190 -10.54 2.29 -1.83
CA SER A 190 -12.01 2.39 -1.87
C SER A 190 -12.53 3.74 -1.33
N ALA A 191 -11.74 4.44 -0.51
CA ALA A 191 -12.07 5.76 0.02
C ALA A 191 -11.65 6.92 -0.92
N LEU A 192 -10.84 6.66 -1.95
CA LEU A 192 -10.28 7.67 -2.86
C LEU A 192 -10.95 7.68 -4.25
N ILE A 193 -12.08 6.99 -4.41
CA ILE A 193 -12.88 7.06 -5.65
C ILE A 193 -13.57 8.43 -5.67
N ASP A 194 -12.85 9.42 -6.19
CA ASP A 194 -13.33 10.76 -6.46
C ASP A 194 -14.33 10.73 -7.66
N PRO A 195 -15.53 11.34 -7.55
CA PRO A 195 -16.49 11.47 -8.65
C PRO A 195 -15.98 12.28 -9.86
N SER A 196 -14.82 12.95 -9.76
CA SER A 196 -14.34 13.92 -10.76
C SER A 196 -13.85 13.35 -12.11
N GLY A 197 -13.90 12.04 -12.34
CA GLY A 197 -13.58 11.41 -13.65
C GLY A 197 -12.10 11.39 -14.04
N PHE A 198 -11.25 12.22 -13.42
CA PHE A 198 -9.80 12.26 -13.65
C PHE A 198 -9.09 10.92 -13.34
N THR A 199 -9.62 10.18 -12.36
CA THR A 199 -9.16 8.85 -11.97
C THR A 199 -9.57 7.77 -12.96
N ARG A 200 -10.71 7.92 -13.66
CA ARG A 200 -11.19 6.96 -14.66
C ARG A 200 -10.23 6.90 -15.85
N ASP A 201 -9.79 8.06 -16.33
CA ASP A 201 -8.82 8.14 -17.43
C ASP A 201 -7.45 7.63 -17.00
N ALA A 202 -7.01 7.94 -15.77
CA ALA A 202 -5.76 7.40 -15.24
C ALA A 202 -5.79 5.86 -15.11
N VAL A 203 -6.93 5.27 -14.69
CA VAL A 203 -7.10 3.81 -14.58
C VAL A 203 -7.14 3.16 -15.95
N VAL A 204 -7.86 3.74 -16.92
CA VAL A 204 -7.89 3.25 -18.31
C VAL A 204 -6.51 3.31 -18.93
N ILE A 205 -5.80 4.43 -18.81
CA ILE A 205 -4.41 4.59 -19.29
C ILE A 205 -3.47 3.58 -18.62
N SER A 206 -3.64 3.31 -17.33
CA SER A 206 -2.83 2.32 -16.59
C SER A 206 -3.07 0.90 -17.10
N ARG A 207 -4.35 0.51 -17.27
CA ARG A 207 -4.74 -0.80 -17.81
C ARG A 207 -4.25 -0.99 -19.25
N GLN A 208 -4.39 0.05 -20.08
CA GLN A 208 -3.88 0.06 -21.45
C GLN A 208 -2.36 -0.09 -21.49
N SER A 209 -1.64 0.62 -20.62
CA SER A 209 -0.18 0.52 -20.52
C SER A 209 0.27 -0.88 -20.10
N ALA A 210 -0.44 -1.51 -19.15
CA ALA A 210 -0.15 -2.88 -18.70
C ALA A 210 -0.39 -3.91 -19.82
N LEU A 211 -1.54 -3.82 -20.51
CA LEU A 211 -1.85 -4.68 -21.64
C LEU A 211 -0.83 -4.55 -22.77
N MET A 212 -0.38 -3.32 -23.07
CA MET A 212 0.64 -3.09 -24.09
C MET A 212 1.96 -3.79 -23.73
N GLU A 213 2.35 -3.78 -22.45
CA GLU A 213 3.60 -4.41 -22.01
C GLU A 213 3.52 -5.94 -21.99
N PHE A 214 2.40 -6.52 -21.53
CA PHE A 214 2.16 -7.96 -21.64
C PHE A 214 2.17 -8.42 -23.10
N SER A 215 1.53 -7.67 -23.98
CA SER A 215 1.52 -7.94 -25.42
C SER A 215 2.92 -7.90 -26.02
N LYS A 216 3.82 -6.99 -25.58
CA LYS A 216 5.22 -6.99 -26.02
C LYS A 216 5.98 -8.25 -25.58
N GLN A 217 5.82 -8.67 -24.32
CA GLN A 217 6.48 -9.87 -23.81
C GLN A 217 6.00 -11.12 -24.55
N LEU A 218 4.68 -11.22 -24.76
CA LEU A 218 4.07 -12.30 -25.53
C LEU A 218 4.57 -12.30 -26.97
N ALA A 219 4.58 -11.14 -27.64
CA ALA A 219 5.07 -11.00 -29.02
C ALA A 219 6.55 -11.44 -29.15
N ALA A 220 7.41 -11.08 -28.19
CA ALA A 220 8.82 -11.45 -28.21
C ALA A 220 9.06 -12.98 -28.15
N VAL A 221 8.14 -13.74 -27.55
CA VAL A 221 8.22 -15.20 -27.47
C VAL A 221 7.46 -15.86 -28.64
N ALA A 222 6.27 -15.36 -28.97
CA ALA A 222 5.40 -15.91 -30.00
C ALA A 222 5.98 -15.75 -31.41
N ALA A 223 6.65 -14.64 -31.70
CA ALA A 223 7.21 -14.36 -33.03
C ALA A 223 8.38 -15.28 -33.43
N LYS A 224 8.93 -16.08 -32.50
CA LYS A 224 10.05 -16.98 -32.77
C LYS A 224 9.63 -18.29 -33.44
N VAL A 225 8.36 -18.64 -33.39
CA VAL A 225 7.81 -19.91 -33.91
C VAL A 225 6.58 -19.58 -34.75
N PRO A 226 6.54 -19.92 -36.05
CA PRO A 226 5.44 -19.54 -36.95
C PRO A 226 4.05 -19.95 -36.42
N GLU A 227 3.92 -21.16 -35.90
CA GLU A 227 2.65 -21.68 -35.38
C GLU A 227 2.16 -20.89 -34.15
N ARG A 228 3.09 -20.51 -33.25
CA ARG A 228 2.75 -19.70 -32.06
C ARG A 228 2.38 -18.27 -32.45
N TYR A 229 3.02 -17.73 -33.48
CA TYR A 229 2.68 -16.42 -34.02
C TYR A 229 1.25 -16.42 -34.56
N GLU A 230 0.89 -17.42 -35.38
CA GLU A 230 -0.45 -17.54 -35.96
C GLU A 230 -1.52 -17.72 -34.88
N GLU A 231 -1.31 -18.63 -33.94
CA GLU A 231 -2.22 -18.85 -32.79
C GLU A 231 -2.42 -17.57 -31.97
N THR A 232 -1.32 -16.89 -31.63
CA THR A 232 -1.36 -15.66 -30.82
C THR A 232 -2.06 -14.53 -31.57
N ARG A 233 -1.81 -14.37 -32.88
CA ARG A 233 -2.48 -13.39 -33.73
C ARG A 233 -3.98 -13.62 -33.72
N ASP A 234 -4.41 -14.86 -33.93
CA ASP A 234 -5.82 -15.20 -34.07
C ASP A 234 -6.58 -14.99 -32.76
N LEU A 235 -5.96 -15.33 -31.62
CA LEU A 235 -6.50 -15.05 -30.29
C LEU A 235 -6.63 -13.53 -30.04
N ILE A 236 -5.61 -12.73 -30.36
CA ILE A 236 -5.64 -11.27 -30.17
C ILE A 236 -6.73 -10.65 -31.06
N MET A 237 -6.81 -11.06 -32.32
CA MET A 237 -7.82 -10.56 -33.25
C MET A 237 -9.24 -10.99 -32.86
N GLY A 238 -9.41 -12.21 -32.36
CA GLY A 238 -10.67 -12.71 -31.82
C GLY A 238 -11.14 -11.90 -30.62
N LEU A 239 -10.24 -11.64 -29.65
CA LEU A 239 -10.54 -10.80 -28.48
C LEU A 239 -10.90 -9.37 -28.91
N TYR A 240 -10.13 -8.75 -29.81
CA TYR A 240 -10.41 -7.42 -30.33
C TYR A 240 -11.81 -7.34 -30.95
N SER A 241 -12.16 -8.31 -31.80
CA SER A 241 -13.44 -8.36 -32.49
C SER A 241 -14.59 -8.56 -31.50
N SER A 242 -14.40 -9.38 -30.47
CA SER A 242 -15.40 -9.62 -29.41
C SER A 242 -15.68 -8.36 -28.58
N TYR A 243 -14.65 -7.60 -28.22
CA TYR A 243 -14.82 -6.37 -27.44
C TYR A 243 -15.44 -5.26 -28.28
N LYS A 244 -15.01 -5.13 -29.54
CA LYS A 244 -15.56 -4.13 -30.46
C LYS A 244 -17.06 -4.36 -30.73
N ALA A 245 -17.47 -5.61 -30.89
CA ALA A 245 -18.89 -5.95 -31.11
C ALA A 245 -19.78 -5.61 -29.91
N VAL A 246 -19.26 -5.75 -28.68
CA VAL A 246 -19.99 -5.38 -27.45
C VAL A 246 -20.12 -3.86 -27.32
N ASP A 247 -19.05 -3.12 -27.62
CA ASP A 247 -19.07 -1.66 -27.54
C ASP A 247 -19.95 -1.01 -28.63
N GLU A 248 -20.03 -1.62 -29.82
CA GLU A 248 -20.90 -1.16 -30.91
C GLU A 248 -22.37 -1.54 -30.69
N GLY A 249 -22.67 -2.69 -30.08
CA GLY A 249 -24.04 -3.14 -29.79
C GLY A 249 -24.75 -2.33 -28.69
N THR A 250 -24.00 -1.58 -27.87
CA THR A 250 -24.57 -0.76 -26.78
C THR A 250 -24.97 0.65 -27.24
N ASN A 251 -24.70 1.03 -28.49
CA ASN A 251 -24.96 2.38 -29.04
C ASN A 251 -26.16 2.45 -30.00
N GLN A 252 -26.99 1.41 -30.11
CA GLN A 252 -28.23 1.48 -30.89
C GLN A 252 -29.34 2.15 -30.04
N PRO A 253 -29.96 3.28 -30.46
CA PRO A 253 -31.10 3.84 -29.76
C PRO A 253 -32.29 2.88 -29.90
N HIS A 254 -32.92 2.53 -28.78
CA HIS A 254 -34.26 1.93 -28.79
C HIS A 254 -35.20 2.89 -29.54
N SER A 255 -35.62 2.50 -30.75
CA SER A 255 -36.70 3.19 -31.44
C SER A 255 -38.00 2.86 -30.72
N ASP A 256 -38.54 3.85 -30.00
CA ASP A 256 -39.90 3.84 -29.49
C ASP A 256 -40.89 3.59 -30.64
N VAL A 257 -41.53 2.42 -30.63
CA VAL A 257 -42.76 2.22 -31.40
C VAL A 257 -43.90 2.78 -30.57
N ALA A 258 -44.20 4.06 -30.78
CA ALA A 258 -45.49 4.63 -30.45
C ALA A 258 -46.57 3.92 -31.30
N LYS A 259 -47.41 3.10 -30.67
CA LYS A 259 -48.74 2.81 -31.20
C LYS A 259 -49.71 3.80 -30.58
N SER A 260 -50.05 4.81 -31.39
CA SER A 260 -51.20 5.70 -31.19
C SER A 260 -52.49 4.88 -31.15
N SER A 261 -53.39 5.25 -30.25
CA SER A 261 -54.82 5.01 -30.43
C SER A 261 -55.28 5.70 -31.71
N ASP A 262 -56.32 5.18 -32.35
CA ASP A 262 -57.58 5.91 -32.53
C ASP A 262 -58.66 5.03 -33.18
N TYR A 263 -59.86 5.15 -32.59
CA TYR A 263 -61.21 4.66 -32.96
C TYR A 263 -61.54 3.17 -32.90
#